data_AF-A0A3N5M5P4-F1
#
_entry.id   AF-A0A3N5M5P4-F1
#
_cell.length_a   1.000
_cell.length_b   1.000
_cell.length_c   1.000
_cell.angle_alpha   90.00
_cell.angle_beta   90.00
_cell.angle_gamma   90.00
#
_symmetry.space_group_name_H-M   'P 1'
#
loop_
_entity.id
_entity.type
_entity.pdbx_description
1 polymer ?
#
loop_
_entity_poly.entity_id
_entity_poly.type
_entity_poly.pdbx_seq_one_letter_code
_entity_poly.pdbx_strand_id
1 'polypeptide(L)'
;MKNIARSFFALWYLLGWVVHLVVVVRGPQFYAPFGDTALIPAFGDFWTAVVMPNITLFAVLLMVFELAVGMLLIGKGRQVKAGLAASLLFNLFLVQLGLTVPASDPVSDFVSNRLPNLVFIALQIPLLFQRFDRSIPEIVLSKLRGRARKHNAEISGSN
;
A
#
# COMPACT_ATOMS: atom_id res chain seq x y z
N MET A 1 13.26 11.99 -5.87
CA MET A 1 11.90 11.91 -5.28
C MET A 1 11.17 10.60 -5.64
N LYS A 2 11.04 10.18 -6.91
CA LYS A 2 10.31 8.94 -7.30
C LYS A 2 10.67 7.67 -6.50
N ASN A 3 11.94 7.45 -6.20
CA ASN A 3 12.38 6.28 -5.43
C ASN A 3 12.01 6.37 -3.95
N ILE A 4 11.91 7.58 -3.39
CA ILE A 4 11.44 7.80 -2.02
C ILE A 4 9.93 7.54 -1.97
N ALA A 5 9.18 8.11 -2.91
CA ALA A 5 7.74 7.90 -2.99
C ALA A 5 7.37 6.42 -3.15
N ARG A 6 7.99 5.70 -4.10
CA ARG A 6 7.73 4.25 -4.22
C ARG A 6 8.16 3.45 -3.01
N SER A 7 9.24 3.84 -2.32
CA SER A 7 9.66 3.20 -1.07
C SER A 7 8.62 3.39 0.02
N PHE A 8 8.05 4.59 0.14
CA PHE A 8 6.96 4.87 1.07
C PHE A 8 5.77 3.96 0.79
N PHE A 9 5.32 3.87 -0.46
CA PHE A 9 4.21 2.97 -0.83
C PHE A 9 4.53 1.51 -0.59
N ALA A 10 5.74 1.04 -0.94
CA ALA A 10 6.16 -0.32 -0.66
C ALA A 10 6.09 -0.63 0.84
N LEU A 11 6.63 0.26 1.68
CA LEU A 11 6.59 0.11 3.14
C LEU A 11 5.16 0.14 3.68
N TRP A 12 4.29 0.99 3.13
CA TRP A 12 2.88 1.06 3.50
C TRP A 12 2.18 -0.30 3.33
N TYR A 13 2.36 -0.94 2.16
CA TYR A 13 1.79 -2.26 1.90
C TYR A 13 2.42 -3.37 2.77
N LEU A 14 3.74 -3.33 2.97
CA LEU A 14 4.40 -4.30 3.85
C LEU A 14 3.97 -4.16 5.32
N LEU A 15 3.68 -2.93 5.76
CA LEU A 15 3.13 -2.69 7.09
C LEU A 15 1.67 -3.14 7.17
N GLY A 16 0.87 -2.88 6.13
CA GLY A 16 -0.49 -3.38 5.98
C GLY A 16 -0.56 -4.89 6.20
N TRP A 17 0.31 -5.64 5.53
CA TRP A 17 0.40 -7.10 5.70
C TRP A 17 0.57 -7.52 7.16
N VAL A 18 1.44 -6.82 7.92
CA VAL A 18 1.63 -7.07 9.36
C VAL A 18 0.38 -6.72 10.16
N VAL A 19 -0.26 -5.58 9.86
CA VAL A 19 -1.51 -5.17 10.52
C VAL A 19 -2.59 -6.22 10.31
N HIS A 20 -2.77 -6.69 9.08
CA HIS A 20 -3.79 -7.70 8.77
C HIS A 20 -3.48 -9.06 9.41
N LEU A 21 -2.20 -9.44 9.54
CA LEU A 21 -1.81 -10.61 10.34
C LEU A 21 -2.26 -10.46 11.80
N VAL A 22 -2.02 -9.30 12.42
CA VAL A 22 -2.43 -9.02 13.80
C VAL A 22 -3.96 -9.07 13.92
N VAL A 23 -4.69 -8.49 12.97
CA VAL A 23 -6.16 -8.50 12.96
C VAL A 23 -6.71 -9.91 12.85
N VAL A 24 -6.17 -10.75 11.94
CA VAL A 24 -6.61 -12.15 11.79
C VAL A 24 -6.39 -12.93 13.09
N VAL A 25 -5.28 -12.72 13.78
CA VAL A 25 -4.96 -13.42 15.04
C VAL A 25 -5.80 -12.90 16.21
N ARG A 26 -6.02 -11.59 16.30
CA ARG A 26 -6.74 -10.98 17.43
C ARG A 26 -8.26 -11.02 17.30
N GLY A 27 -8.78 -11.18 16.08
CA GLY A 27 -10.21 -11.25 15.84
C GLY A 27 -10.62 -10.65 14.51
N PRO A 28 -10.99 -11.46 13.52
CA PRO A 28 -11.42 -10.98 12.20
C PRO A 28 -12.68 -10.09 12.22
N GLN A 29 -13.41 -9.99 13.33
CA GLN A 29 -14.57 -9.11 13.46
C GLN A 29 -14.25 -7.62 13.26
N PHE A 30 -12.99 -7.21 13.38
CA PHE A 30 -12.57 -5.83 13.07
C PHE A 30 -12.88 -5.42 11.62
N TYR A 31 -13.12 -6.37 10.71
CA TYR A 31 -13.51 -6.10 9.33
C TYR A 31 -15.02 -5.85 9.14
N ALA A 32 -15.87 -6.12 10.13
CA ALA A 32 -17.32 -6.01 9.97
C ALA A 32 -17.78 -4.60 9.51
N PRO A 33 -17.27 -3.50 10.11
CA PRO A 33 -17.78 -2.15 9.81
C PRO A 33 -17.48 -1.65 8.38
N PHE A 34 -16.65 -2.36 7.61
CA PHE A 34 -16.40 -1.99 6.20
C PHE A 34 -17.64 -2.11 5.33
N GLY A 35 -18.55 -3.03 5.65
CA GLY A 35 -19.82 -3.18 4.93
C GLY A 35 -20.71 -1.95 5.08
N ASP A 36 -20.68 -1.33 6.27
CA ASP A 36 -21.52 -0.17 6.62
C ASP A 36 -21.07 1.12 5.93
N THR A 37 -19.81 1.20 5.50
CA THR A 37 -19.26 2.38 4.83
C THR A 37 -19.21 2.26 3.30
N ALA A 38 -19.81 1.22 2.72
CA ALA A 38 -19.79 1.01 1.28
C ALA A 38 -20.64 2.06 0.53
N LEU A 39 -20.08 2.65 -0.54
CA LEU A 39 -20.80 3.64 -1.36
C LEU A 39 -21.98 3.04 -2.13
N ILE A 40 -21.88 1.77 -2.52
CA ILE A 40 -22.89 1.03 -3.28
C ILE A 40 -23.43 -0.03 -2.32
N PRO A 41 -24.74 0.00 -1.97
CA PRO A 41 -25.32 -0.92 -0.98
C PRO A 41 -25.07 -2.40 -1.26
N ALA A 42 -25.11 -2.80 -2.54
CA ALA A 42 -24.84 -4.18 -2.95
C ALA A 42 -23.45 -4.69 -2.53
N PHE A 43 -22.45 -3.81 -2.38
CA PHE A 43 -21.14 -4.19 -1.85
C PHE A 43 -21.18 -4.42 -0.33
N GLY A 44 -22.00 -3.67 0.41
CA GLY A 44 -22.24 -3.91 1.84
C GLY A 44 -22.99 -5.23 2.07
N ASP A 45 -23.98 -5.53 1.23
CA ASP A 45 -24.71 -6.80 1.25
C ASP A 45 -23.76 -7.97 0.95
N PHE A 46 -22.93 -7.85 -0.10
CA PHE A 46 -21.91 -8.83 -0.44
C PHE A 46 -20.88 -9.01 0.70
N TRP A 47 -20.46 -7.91 1.32
CA TRP A 47 -19.53 -7.95 2.44
C TRP A 47 -20.10 -8.77 3.60
N THR A 48 -21.34 -8.50 3.97
CA THR A 48 -22.01 -9.16 5.09
C THR A 48 -22.36 -10.61 4.79
N ALA A 49 -22.84 -10.90 3.57
CA ALA A 49 -23.33 -12.23 3.19
C ALA A 49 -22.23 -13.20 2.74
N VAL A 50 -21.10 -12.69 2.22
CA VAL A 50 -20.05 -13.53 1.60
C VAL A 50 -18.69 -13.32 2.26
N VAL A 51 -18.25 -12.08 2.43
CA VAL A 51 -16.90 -11.78 2.95
C VAL A 51 -16.81 -12.11 4.44
N MET A 52 -17.72 -11.60 5.26
CA MET A 52 -17.70 -11.77 6.71
C MET A 52 -17.78 -13.24 7.16
N PRO A 53 -18.64 -14.11 6.58
CA PRO A 53 -18.65 -15.53 6.90
C PRO A 53 -17.34 -16.26 6.56
N ASN A 54 -16.59 -15.74 5.59
CA ASN A 54 -15.32 -16.32 5.12
C ASN A 54 -14.13 -15.39 5.41
N ILE A 55 -14.24 -14.53 6.43
CA ILE A 55 -13.35 -13.36 6.57
C ILE A 55 -11.89 -13.74 6.74
N THR A 56 -11.58 -14.85 7.41
CA THR A 56 -10.20 -15.32 7.57
C THR A 56 -9.56 -15.64 6.22
N LEU A 57 -10.30 -16.26 5.29
CA LEU A 57 -9.80 -16.53 3.94
C LEU A 57 -9.53 -15.21 3.19
N PHE A 58 -10.49 -14.28 3.18
CA PHE A 58 -10.32 -13.00 2.51
C PHE A 58 -9.20 -12.15 3.12
N ALA A 59 -9.02 -12.17 4.43
CA ALA A 59 -7.93 -11.47 5.10
C ALA A 59 -6.57 -12.07 4.77
N VAL A 60 -6.45 -13.40 4.69
CA VAL A 60 -5.21 -14.06 4.22
C VAL A 60 -4.92 -13.72 2.75
N LEU A 61 -5.94 -13.70 1.89
CA LEU A 61 -5.78 -13.28 0.49
C LEU A 61 -5.32 -11.81 0.40
N LEU A 62 -5.90 -10.93 1.22
CA LEU A 62 -5.50 -9.53 1.32
C LEU A 62 -4.03 -9.40 1.77
N MET A 63 -3.63 -10.13 2.80
CA MET A 63 -2.24 -10.18 3.25
C MET A 63 -1.29 -10.59 2.12
N VAL A 64 -1.59 -11.68 1.41
CA VAL A 64 -0.76 -12.14 0.28
C VAL A 64 -0.71 -11.08 -0.82
N PHE A 65 -1.84 -10.43 -1.10
CA PHE A 65 -1.93 -9.33 -2.06
C PHE A 65 -1.01 -8.16 -1.66
N GLU A 66 -1.10 -7.66 -0.43
CA GLU A 66 -0.30 -6.52 0.03
C GLU A 66 1.19 -6.84 0.04
N LEU A 67 1.57 -8.03 0.50
CA LEU A 67 2.95 -8.49 0.44
C LEU A 67 3.45 -8.50 -1.01
N ALA A 68 2.67 -9.05 -1.94
CA ALA A 68 3.01 -9.07 -3.36
C ALA A 68 3.17 -7.65 -3.94
N VAL A 69 2.25 -6.73 -3.63
CA VAL A 69 2.32 -5.32 -4.07
C VAL A 69 3.57 -4.64 -3.51
N GLY A 70 3.85 -4.79 -2.21
CA GLY A 70 5.05 -4.26 -1.57
C GLY A 70 6.34 -4.75 -2.25
N MET A 71 6.42 -6.05 -2.53
CA MET A 71 7.57 -6.65 -3.22
C MET A 71 7.70 -6.19 -4.67
N LEU A 72 6.59 -6.04 -5.41
CA LEU A 72 6.59 -5.49 -6.77
C LEU A 72 7.12 -4.05 -6.81
N LEU A 73 6.73 -3.21 -5.83
CA LEU A 73 7.17 -1.82 -5.73
C LEU A 73 8.66 -1.68 -5.37
N ILE A 74 9.21 -2.65 -4.62
CA ILE A 74 10.65 -2.76 -4.33
C ILE A 74 11.47 -3.12 -5.57
N GLY A 75 10.86 -3.83 -6.53
CA GLY A 75 11.47 -4.29 -7.77
C GLY A 75 11.86 -3.20 -8.77
N LYS A 76 11.91 -3.57 -10.05
CA LYS A 76 12.32 -2.67 -11.15
C LYS A 76 11.47 -2.85 -12.41
N GLY A 77 11.52 -1.86 -13.28
CA GLY A 77 10.86 -1.87 -14.58
C GLY A 77 9.36 -2.19 -14.49
N ARG A 78 8.93 -3.25 -15.18
CA ARG A 78 7.52 -3.67 -15.27
C ARG A 78 6.95 -4.13 -13.92
N GLN A 79 7.77 -4.66 -13.01
CA GLN A 79 7.30 -5.07 -11.68
C GLN A 79 6.73 -3.89 -10.90
N VAL A 80 7.44 -2.75 -10.89
CA VAL A 80 6.97 -1.54 -10.21
C VAL A 80 5.66 -1.03 -10.84
N LYS A 81 5.51 -1.15 -12.17
CA LYS A 81 4.28 -0.77 -12.86
C LYS A 81 3.10 -1.65 -12.48
N ALA A 82 3.32 -2.97 -12.40
CA ALA A 82 2.30 -3.90 -11.91
C ALA A 82 1.92 -3.60 -10.45
N GLY A 83 2.91 -3.33 -9.59
CA GLY A 83 2.67 -2.94 -8.20
C GLY A 83 1.88 -1.64 -8.06
N LEU A 84 2.23 -0.61 -8.85
CA LEU A 84 1.48 0.66 -8.87
C LEU A 84 0.05 0.46 -9.37
N ALA A 85 -0.15 -0.33 -10.43
CA ALA A 85 -1.48 -0.60 -10.96
C ALA A 85 -2.35 -1.36 -9.94
N ALA A 86 -1.82 -2.41 -9.32
CA ALA A 86 -2.50 -3.14 -8.26
C ALA A 86 -2.82 -2.25 -7.06
N SER A 87 -1.87 -1.40 -6.64
CA SER A 87 -2.06 -0.42 -5.57
C SER A 87 -3.21 0.56 -5.89
N LEU A 88 -3.24 1.10 -7.10
CA LEU A 88 -4.30 2.02 -7.54
C LEU A 88 -5.67 1.34 -7.54
N LEU A 89 -5.77 0.13 -8.08
CA LEU A 89 -7.02 -0.65 -8.08
C LEU A 89 -7.50 -0.95 -6.67
N PHE A 90 -6.59 -1.29 -5.77
CA PHE A 90 -6.93 -1.53 -4.36
C PHE A 90 -7.40 -0.26 -3.66
N ASN A 91 -6.75 0.88 -3.88
CA ASN A 91 -7.22 2.15 -3.32
C ASN A 91 -8.58 2.57 -3.90
N LEU A 92 -8.86 2.29 -5.17
CA LEU A 92 -10.19 2.52 -5.76
C LEU A 92 -11.24 1.64 -5.10
N PHE A 93 -10.90 0.37 -4.84
CA PHE A 93 -11.75 -0.53 -4.07
C PHE A 93 -11.99 -0.01 -2.64
N LEU A 94 -10.97 0.55 -1.97
CA LEU A 94 -11.14 1.17 -0.66
C LEU A 94 -11.92 2.50 -0.69
N VAL A 95 -11.86 3.28 -1.78
CA VAL A 95 -12.77 4.43 -1.95
C VAL A 95 -14.21 3.94 -1.96
N GLN A 96 -14.48 2.87 -2.71
CA GLN A 96 -15.79 2.23 -2.77
C GLN A 96 -16.24 1.67 -1.41
N LEU A 97 -15.35 1.01 -0.67
CA LEU A 97 -15.70 0.33 0.60
C LEU A 97 -15.69 1.26 1.83
N GLY A 98 -14.81 2.25 1.85
CA GLY A 98 -14.59 3.15 2.98
C GLY A 98 -13.56 2.65 3.99
N LEU A 99 -13.30 3.48 5.00
CA LEU A 99 -12.30 3.23 6.06
C LEU A 99 -12.97 3.02 7.42
N THR A 100 -14.19 2.48 7.45
CA THR A 100 -14.93 2.09 8.67
C THR A 100 -15.31 3.23 9.62
N VAL A 101 -15.12 4.50 9.24
CA VAL A 101 -15.44 5.63 10.11
C VAL A 101 -16.93 5.95 9.98
N PRO A 102 -17.74 5.83 11.05
CA PRO A 102 -19.12 6.26 11.00
C PRO A 102 -19.21 7.76 10.76
N ALA A 103 -20.11 8.17 9.87
CA ALA A 103 -20.28 9.57 9.48
C ALA A 103 -21.76 9.97 9.58
N SER A 104 -22.01 11.15 10.14
CA SER A 104 -23.36 11.71 10.31
C SER A 104 -23.84 12.49 9.08
N ASP A 105 -22.93 12.83 8.18
CA ASP A 105 -23.20 13.66 7.01
C ASP A 105 -22.28 13.29 5.83
N PRO A 106 -22.65 13.67 4.58
CA PRO A 106 -21.87 13.30 3.41
C PRO A 106 -20.44 13.87 3.37
N VAL A 107 -20.18 15.01 4.02
CA VAL A 107 -18.84 15.63 4.01
C VAL A 107 -17.92 14.88 4.95
N SER A 108 -18.37 14.57 6.17
CA SER A 108 -17.58 13.77 7.11
C SER A 108 -17.32 12.34 6.58
N ASP A 109 -18.29 11.74 5.87
CA ASP A 109 -18.07 10.46 5.17
C ASP A 109 -16.98 10.61 4.11
N PHE A 110 -17.11 11.61 3.22
CA PHE A 110 -16.14 11.80 2.15
C PHE A 110 -14.72 11.99 2.69
N VAL A 111 -14.56 12.88 3.68
CA VAL A 111 -13.25 13.22 4.26
C VAL A 111 -12.64 12.03 4.98
N SER A 112 -13.42 11.24 5.71
CA SER A 112 -12.87 10.16 6.54
C SER A 112 -12.69 8.86 5.76
N ASN A 113 -13.64 8.51 4.89
CA ASN A 113 -13.69 7.21 4.22
C ASN A 113 -13.11 7.22 2.79
N ARG A 114 -13.10 8.36 2.09
CA ARG A 114 -12.75 8.42 0.65
C ARG A 114 -11.47 9.20 0.38
N LEU A 115 -11.39 10.40 0.94
CA LEU A 115 -10.31 11.34 0.68
C LEU A 115 -8.91 10.76 0.91
N PRO A 116 -8.63 9.97 1.97
CA PRO A 116 -7.29 9.41 2.18
C PRO A 116 -6.83 8.55 1.01
N ASN A 117 -7.71 7.66 0.51
CA ASN A 117 -7.41 6.77 -0.62
C ASN A 117 -7.31 7.56 -1.94
N LEU A 118 -8.14 8.61 -2.12
CA LEU A 118 -8.04 9.51 -3.29
C LEU A 118 -6.71 10.27 -3.34
N VAL A 119 -6.24 10.77 -2.18
CA VAL A 119 -4.91 11.39 -2.07
C VAL A 119 -3.82 10.35 -2.38
N PHE A 120 -3.96 9.14 -1.84
CA PHE A 120 -3.02 8.03 -2.11
C PHE A 120 -2.94 7.68 -3.60
N ILE A 121 -4.07 7.69 -4.31
CA ILE A 121 -4.16 7.52 -5.76
C ILE A 121 -3.46 8.67 -6.48
N ALA A 122 -3.81 9.91 -6.15
CA ALA A 122 -3.29 11.11 -6.80
C ALA A 122 -1.74 11.18 -6.72
N LEU A 123 -1.17 10.81 -5.57
CA LEU A 123 0.28 10.78 -5.37
C LEU A 123 0.97 9.68 -6.19
N GLN A 124 0.27 8.60 -6.54
CA GLN A 124 0.82 7.48 -7.30
C GLN A 124 0.70 7.64 -8.82
N ILE A 125 -0.31 8.37 -9.32
CA ILE A 125 -0.53 8.56 -10.76
C ILE A 125 0.74 9.07 -11.48
N PRO A 126 1.47 10.10 -11.01
CA PRO A 126 2.69 10.55 -11.67
C PRO A 126 3.77 9.46 -11.78
N LEU A 127 3.82 8.51 -10.84
CA LEU A 127 4.78 7.40 -10.83
C LEU A 127 4.52 6.41 -11.97
N LEU A 128 3.29 6.32 -12.49
CA LEU A 128 2.97 5.50 -13.66
C LEU A 128 3.65 5.98 -14.94
N PHE A 129 4.13 7.21 -14.99
CA PHE A 129 4.85 7.76 -16.15
C PHE A 129 6.38 7.74 -15.98
N GLN A 130 6.88 7.33 -14.81
CA GLN A 130 8.32 7.32 -14.49
C GLN A 130 9.01 6.01 -14.89
N ARG A 131 10.31 6.05 -15.21
CA ARG A 131 11.13 4.83 -15.39
C ARG A 131 11.78 4.40 -14.08
N PHE A 132 11.85 3.08 -13.85
CA PHE A 132 12.37 2.47 -12.63
C PHE A 132 13.47 1.45 -12.96
N ASP A 133 14.64 1.94 -13.36
CA ASP A 133 15.68 1.07 -13.94
C ASP A 133 16.39 0.19 -12.90
N ARG A 134 16.29 0.56 -11.62
CA ARG A 134 16.94 -0.13 -10.49
C ARG A 134 15.93 -0.53 -9.43
N SER A 135 16.21 -1.63 -8.74
CA SER A 135 15.46 -2.01 -7.54
C SER A 135 15.84 -1.15 -6.35
N ILE A 136 15.03 -1.13 -5.29
CA ILE A 136 15.36 -0.43 -4.05
C ILE A 136 16.67 -0.96 -3.42
N PRO A 137 16.90 -2.29 -3.29
CA PRO A 137 18.16 -2.82 -2.79
C PRO A 137 19.38 -2.37 -3.61
N GLU A 138 19.29 -2.39 -4.94
CA GLU A 138 20.37 -1.92 -5.83
C GLU A 138 20.71 -0.44 -5.56
N ILE A 139 19.69 0.40 -5.35
CA ILE A 139 19.89 1.82 -5.02
C ILE A 139 20.59 1.97 -3.67
N VAL A 140 20.13 1.26 -2.64
CA VAL A 140 20.71 1.34 -1.29
C VAL A 140 22.16 0.87 -1.31
N LEU A 141 22.45 -0.29 -1.90
CA LEU A 141 23.79 -0.85 -2.00
C LEU A 141 24.74 0.07 -2.77
N SER A 142 24.29 0.67 -3.87
CA SER A 142 25.11 1.60 -4.64
C SER A 142 25.52 2.84 -3.84
N LYS A 143 24.61 3.36 -2.99
CA LYS A 143 24.88 4.50 -2.11
C LYS A 143 25.87 4.14 -1.01
N LEU A 144 25.72 2.97 -0.38
CA LEU A 144 26.62 2.50 0.67
C LEU A 144 28.04 2.31 0.13
N ARG A 145 28.18 1.66 -1.04
CA ARG A 145 29.48 1.49 -1.71
C ARG A 145 30.12 2.81 -2.10
N GLY A 146 29.34 3.77 -2.59
CA GLY A 146 29.83 5.12 -2.93
C GLY A 146 30.37 5.88 -1.71
N ARG A 147 29.69 5.79 -0.56
CA ARG A 147 30.15 6.40 0.70
C ARG A 147 31.46 5.78 1.19
N ALA A 148 31.57 4.45 1.18
CA ALA A 148 32.79 3.76 1.59
C ALA A 148 34.00 4.17 0.74
N ARG A 149 33.83 4.27 -0.59
CA ARG A 149 34.91 4.74 -1.48
C ARG A 149 35.34 6.18 -1.19
N LYS A 150 34.40 7.10 -0.97
CA LYS A 150 34.71 8.50 -0.65
C LYS A 150 35.50 8.62 0.65
N HIS A 151 35.07 7.90 1.69
CA HIS A 151 35.75 7.87 2.98
C HIS A 151 37.20 7.35 2.87
N ASN A 152 37.41 6.26 2.13
CA ASN A 152 38.76 5.70 1.93
C ASN A 152 39.67 6.65 1.15
N ALA A 153 39.14 7.42 0.19
CA ALA A 153 39.91 8.40 -0.58
C ALA A 153 40.33 9.62 0.26
N GLU A 154 39.47 10.07 1.19
CA GLU A 154 39.80 11.13 2.15
C GLU A 154 40.95 10.70 3.09
N ILE A 155 40.95 9.44 3.54
CA ILE A 155 42.02 8.88 4.38
C ILE A 155 43.35 8.74 3.61
N SER A 156 43.31 8.32 2.33
CA SER A 156 44.53 8.14 1.55
C SER A 156 45.16 9.44 1.06
N GLY A 157 44.37 10.52 0.95
CA GLY A 157 44.84 11.83 0.48
C GLY A 157 45.34 12.76 1.59
N SER A 158 45.25 12.35 2.86
CA SER A 158 45.78 13.06 4.03
C SER A 158 47.17 12.58 4.48
N ASN A 159 47.79 11.66 3.74
CA ASN A 159 49.16 11.17 3.92
C ASN A 159 50.05 11.67 2.79
#